data_AF-A0A2Z5FV79-F1
#
_entry.id   AF-A0A2Z5FV79-F1
#
_cell.length_a   1.000
_cell.length_b   1.000
_cell.length_c   1.000
_cell.angle_alpha   90.00
_cell.angle_beta   90.00
_cell.angle_gamma   90.00
#
_symmetry.space_group_name_H-M   'P 1'
#
loop_
_entity.id
_entity.type
_entity.pdbx_description
1 polymer ?
#
loop_
_entity_poly.entity_id
_entity_poly.type
_entity_poly.pdbx_seq_one_letter_code
_entity_poly.pdbx_strand_id
1 'polypeptide(L)'
;MGLQPQQHQLLLQIAGAPAGATTTIAYAAGRLGLRHNSVVELVDRSEKQRLLKRVEDQADRRRVLLRLTRKGERLLLQLADEHASELHDMAPRLASVLHRIEATRSGSSSKEKAPSK
;
A
#
# COMPACT_ATOMS: atom_id res chain seq x y z
N MET A 1 17.96 2.95 5.50
CA MET A 1 16.66 3.67 5.53
C MET A 1 15.77 3.01 6.57
N GLY A 2 15.42 3.70 7.66
CA GLY A 2 14.83 3.09 8.86
C GLY A 2 13.31 3.21 8.99
N LEU A 3 12.56 3.19 7.88
CA LEU A 3 11.10 3.24 7.92
C LEU A 3 10.56 1.83 8.14
N GLN A 4 9.79 1.61 9.21
CA GLN A 4 9.15 0.30 9.40
C GLN A 4 8.06 0.08 8.33
N PRO A 5 7.87 -1.14 7.81
CA PRO A 5 6.86 -1.44 6.79
C PRO A 5 5.46 -0.94 7.15
N GLN A 6 5.06 -1.03 8.44
CA GLN A 6 3.76 -0.51 8.87
C GLN A 6 3.66 1.02 8.77
N GLN A 7 4.74 1.76 9.00
CA GLN A 7 4.73 3.22 8.84
C GLN A 7 4.55 3.59 7.38
N HIS A 8 5.24 2.90 6.47
CA HIS A 8 5.02 3.09 5.04
C HIS A 8 3.56 2.86 4.65
N GLN A 9 2.99 1.73 5.10
CA GLN A 9 1.59 1.41 4.83
C GLN A 9 0.63 2.47 5.39
N LEU A 10 0.85 2.96 6.61
CA LEU A 10 0.06 4.05 7.20
C LEU A 10 0.11 5.31 6.32
N LEU A 11 1.29 5.73 5.89
CA LEU A 11 1.44 6.92 5.04
C LEU A 11 0.72 6.72 3.69
N LEU A 12 0.80 5.52 3.09
CA LEU A 12 0.06 5.18 1.87
C LEU A 12 -1.46 5.24 2.07
N GLN A 13 -1.99 4.73 3.18
CA GLN A 13 -3.43 4.78 3.43
C GLN A 13 -3.95 6.21 3.55
N ILE A 14 -3.14 7.11 4.13
CA ILE A 14 -3.47 8.54 4.25
C ILE A 14 -3.34 9.25 2.90
N ALA A 15 -2.28 8.96 2.13
CA ALA A 15 -2.05 9.55 0.80
C ALA A 15 -3.12 9.14 -0.21
N GLY A 16 -3.48 7.85 -0.22
CA GLY A 16 -4.46 7.25 -1.13
C GLY A 16 -5.88 7.26 -0.59
N ALA A 17 -6.18 8.12 0.38
CA ALA A 17 -7.54 8.28 0.87
C ALA A 17 -8.44 8.86 -0.23
N PRO A 18 -9.65 8.32 -0.47
CA PRO A 18 -10.58 8.87 -1.46
C PRO A 18 -10.89 10.34 -1.18
N ALA A 19 -11.19 11.10 -2.25
CA ALA A 19 -11.59 12.50 -2.11
C ALA A 19 -12.79 12.63 -1.15
N GLY A 20 -12.67 13.53 -0.17
CA GLY A 20 -13.69 13.73 0.87
C GLY A 20 -13.65 12.75 2.05
N ALA A 21 -12.77 11.74 2.04
CA ALA A 21 -12.61 10.85 3.17
C ALA A 21 -11.96 11.55 4.38
N THR A 22 -12.52 11.32 5.57
CA THR A 22 -11.97 11.81 6.83
C THR A 22 -10.86 10.86 7.32
N THR A 23 -9.60 11.24 7.14
CA THR A 23 -8.41 10.43 7.48
C THR A 23 -8.11 10.41 8.99
N THR A 24 -9.00 9.80 9.80
CA THR A 24 -8.80 9.68 11.25
C THR A 24 -7.94 8.46 11.63
N ILE A 25 -7.61 8.31 12.92
CA ILE A 25 -6.99 7.09 13.46
C ILE A 25 -7.91 5.87 13.25
N ALA A 26 -9.23 6.05 13.42
CA ALA A 26 -10.20 4.97 13.18
C ALA A 26 -10.21 4.54 11.70
N TYR A 27 -10.14 5.51 10.79
CA TYR A 27 -9.99 5.24 9.36
C TYR A 27 -8.72 4.42 9.07
N ALA A 28 -7.57 4.86 9.60
CA ALA A 28 -6.30 4.16 9.41
C ALA A 28 -6.32 2.74 10.02
N ALA A 29 -6.91 2.56 11.20
CA ALA A 29 -7.07 1.26 11.83
C ALA A 29 -7.90 0.29 10.97
N GLY A 30 -9.02 0.76 10.43
CA GLY A 30 -9.85 -0.04 9.52
C GLY A 30 -9.11 -0.44 8.25
N ARG A 31 -8.36 0.50 7.65
CA ARG A 31 -7.61 0.23 6.42
C ARG A 31 -6.41 -0.69 6.61
N LEU A 32 -5.76 -0.62 7.77
CA LEU A 32 -4.59 -1.46 8.08
C LEU A 32 -4.98 -2.80 8.70
N GLY A 33 -6.24 -3.00 9.10
CA GLY A 33 -6.67 -4.18 9.85
C GLY A 33 -6.02 -4.28 11.24
N LEU A 34 -5.65 -3.14 11.83
CA LEU A 34 -4.93 -3.07 13.09
C LEU A 34 -5.83 -2.59 14.23
N ARG A 35 -5.45 -2.94 15.47
CA ARG A 35 -6.10 -2.41 16.67
C ARG A 35 -5.83 -0.91 16.80
N HIS A 36 -6.81 -0.19 17.36
CA HIS A 36 -6.74 1.26 17.51
C HIS A 36 -5.47 1.73 18.24
N ASN A 37 -5.14 1.13 19.39
CA ASN A 37 -3.95 1.47 20.17
C ASN A 37 -2.65 1.28 19.38
N SER A 38 -2.54 0.20 18.59
CA SER A 38 -1.40 -0.04 17.71
C SER A 38 -1.26 1.05 16.65
N VAL A 39 -2.38 1.54 16.09
CA VAL A 39 -2.35 2.66 15.15
C VAL A 39 -2.02 3.98 15.84
N VAL A 40 -2.50 4.21 17.07
CA VAL A 40 -2.11 5.40 17.86
C VAL A 40 -0.59 5.47 18.01
N GLU A 41 0.04 4.38 18.46
CA GLU A 41 1.50 4.33 18.62
C GLU A 41 2.23 4.51 17.29
N LEU A 42 1.70 3.93 16.21
CA LEU A 42 2.27 4.05 14.87
C LEU A 42 2.20 5.49 14.36
N VAL A 43 1.08 6.17 14.62
CA VAL A 43 0.87 7.59 14.31
C VAL A 43 1.83 8.45 15.14
N ASP A 44 1.96 8.19 16.45
CA ASP A 44 2.87 8.92 17.34
C ASP A 44 4.32 8.82 16.87
N ARG A 45 4.79 7.62 16.52
CA ARG A 45 6.14 7.44 15.96
C ARG A 45 6.32 8.19 14.65
N SER A 46 5.31 8.18 13.79
CA SER A 46 5.35 8.86 12.49
C SER A 46 5.29 10.39 12.62
N GLU A 47 4.58 10.92 13.61
CA GLU A 47 4.63 12.34 13.98
C GLU A 47 5.98 12.75 14.56
N LYS A 48 6.57 11.94 15.47
CA LYS A 48 7.91 12.19 16.00
C LYS A 48 8.96 12.28 14.88
N GLN A 49 8.79 11.50 13.82
CA GLN A 49 9.63 11.54 12.63
C GLN A 49 9.25 12.65 11.64
N ARG A 50 8.21 13.44 11.95
CA ARG A 50 7.65 14.52 11.13
C ARG A 50 7.11 14.06 9.78
N LEU A 51 6.63 12.83 9.66
CA LEU A 51 6.09 12.27 8.42
C LEU A 51 4.61 12.60 8.23
N LEU A 52 3.88 12.69 9.33
CA LEU A 52 2.49 13.11 9.37
C LEU A 52 2.26 14.10 10.51
N LYS A 53 1.08 14.71 10.53
CA LYS A 53 0.59 15.58 11.60
C LYS A 53 -0.90 15.39 11.84
N ARG A 54 -1.33 15.58 13.08
CA ARG A 54 -2.71 15.70 13.52
C ARG A 54 -3.19 17.14 13.34
N VAL A 55 -4.40 17.29 12.81
CA VAL A 55 -5.05 18.58 12.60
C VAL A 55 -6.50 18.46 13.05
N GLU A 56 -6.98 19.44 13.80
CA GLU A 56 -8.40 19.52 14.14
C GLU A 56 -9.25 19.65 12.87
N ASP A 57 -10.33 18.88 12.80
CA ASP A 57 -11.29 19.01 11.73
C ASP A 57 -12.11 20.31 11.92
N GLN A 58 -12.05 21.20 10.94
CA GLN A 58 -12.78 22.47 10.96
C GLN A 58 -14.29 22.26 10.86
N ALA A 59 -14.74 21.14 10.30
CA ALA A 59 -16.17 20.81 10.19
C ALA A 59 -16.74 20.18 11.47
N ASP A 60 -15.91 19.46 12.24
CA ASP A 60 -16.28 18.90 13.54
C ASP A 60 -15.05 18.82 14.46
N ARG A 61 -14.90 19.81 15.35
CA ARG A 61 -13.74 19.91 16.25
C ARG A 61 -13.52 18.71 17.18
N ARG A 62 -14.50 17.80 17.27
CA ARG A 62 -14.35 16.52 18.00
C ARG A 62 -13.50 15.51 17.25
N ARG A 63 -13.18 15.77 15.97
CA ARG A 63 -12.38 14.88 15.12
C ARG A 63 -10.97 15.41 14.94
N VAL A 64 -10.04 14.47 14.96
CA VAL A 64 -8.63 14.72 14.63
C VAL A 64 -8.30 14.02 13.31
N LEU A 65 -7.85 14.81 12.35
CA LEU A 65 -7.45 14.36 11.01
C LEU A 65 -5.96 14.10 10.98
N LEU A 66 -5.55 13.05 10.29
CA LEU A 66 -4.17 12.76 9.97
C LEU A 66 -3.86 13.31 8.58
N ARG A 67 -2.82 14.14 8.47
CA ARG A 67 -2.33 14.69 7.20
C ARG A 67 -0.85 14.42 7.05
N LEU A 68 -0.43 14.10 5.84
CA LEU A 68 0.99 14.00 5.54
C LEU A 68 1.66 15.38 5.69
N THR A 69 2.93 15.37 6.05
CA THR A 69 3.78 16.55 5.89
C THR A 69 4.47 16.48 4.53
N ARG A 70 5.06 17.60 4.10
CA ARG A 70 5.96 17.63 2.93
C ARG A 70 7.14 16.64 3.03
N LYS A 71 7.54 16.26 4.25
CA LYS A 71 8.58 15.24 4.45
C LYS A 71 8.01 13.83 4.21
N GLY A 72 6.81 13.54 4.72
CA GLY A 72 6.13 12.28 4.48
C GLY A 72 5.81 12.04 3.00
N GLU A 73 5.35 13.07 2.30
CA GLU A 73 5.07 13.02 0.85
C GLU A 73 6.34 12.72 0.04
N ARG A 74 7.44 13.43 0.31
CA ARG A 74 8.73 13.16 -0.37
C ARG A 74 9.24 11.76 -0.10
N LEU A 75 9.09 11.27 1.13
CA LEU A 75 9.50 9.91 1.49
C LEU A 75 8.68 8.86 0.72
N LEU A 76 7.38 9.07 0.57
CA LEU A 76 6.54 8.18 -0.24
C LEU A 76 6.93 8.19 -1.71
N LEU A 77 7.23 9.36 -2.29
CA LEU A 77 7.68 9.48 -3.67
C LEU A 77 9.01 8.75 -3.90
N GLN A 78 9.98 8.93 -2.99
CA GLN A 78 11.27 8.26 -3.08
C GLN A 78 11.11 6.72 -3.01
N LEU A 79 10.29 6.22 -2.07
CA LEU A 79 10.03 4.79 -1.95
C LEU A 79 9.26 4.24 -3.17
N ALA A 80 8.36 5.03 -3.75
CA ALA A 80 7.65 4.63 -4.95
C ALA A 80 8.60 4.48 -6.15
N ASP A 81 9.57 5.40 -6.28
CA ASP A 81 10.59 5.35 -7.34
C ASP A 81 11.53 4.15 -7.17
N GLU A 82 12.01 3.91 -5.94
CA GLU A 82 12.82 2.74 -5.59
C GLU A 82 12.07 1.43 -5.90
N HIS A 83 10.82 1.28 -5.43
CA HIS A 83 10.03 0.08 -5.71
C HIS A 83 9.67 -0.08 -7.20
N ALA A 84 9.44 1.02 -7.93
CA ALA A 84 9.17 0.97 -9.37
C ALA A 84 10.39 0.45 -10.15
N SER A 85 11.60 0.88 -9.75
CA SER A 85 12.85 0.36 -10.30
C SER A 85 13.00 -1.14 -10.02
N GLU A 86 12.76 -1.57 -8.77
CA GLU A 86 12.81 -3.00 -8.41
C GLU A 86 11.80 -3.84 -9.22
N LEU A 87 10.57 -3.33 -9.39
CA LEU A 87 9.55 -4.00 -10.20
C LEU A 87 9.94 -4.05 -11.67
N HIS A 88 10.54 -3.00 -12.22
CA HIS A 88 11.03 -2.99 -13.59
C HIS A 88 12.08 -4.09 -13.83
N ASP A 89 13.03 -4.23 -12.90
CA ASP A 89 14.08 -5.24 -12.96
C ASP A 89 13.52 -6.66 -12.81
N MET A 90 12.49 -6.84 -11.98
CA MET A 90 11.84 -8.13 -11.74
C MET A 90 10.82 -8.53 -12.80
N ALA A 91 10.24 -7.55 -13.53
CA ALA A 91 9.14 -7.76 -14.46
C ALA A 91 9.43 -8.82 -15.54
N PRO A 92 10.61 -8.86 -16.20
CA PRO A 92 10.89 -9.89 -17.21
C PRO A 92 10.84 -11.31 -16.63
N ARG A 93 11.31 -11.49 -15.39
CA ARG A 93 11.29 -12.80 -14.72
C ARG A 93 9.87 -13.23 -14.36
N LEU A 94 9.04 -12.30 -13.86
CA LEU A 94 7.62 -12.55 -13.63
C LEU A 94 6.90 -12.93 -14.93
N ALA A 95 7.11 -12.17 -16.01
CA ALA A 95 6.52 -12.44 -17.32
C ALA A 95 6.89 -13.83 -17.86
N SER A 96 8.15 -14.23 -17.73
CA SER A 96 8.62 -15.57 -18.10
C SER A 96 7.89 -16.69 -17.35
N VAL A 97 7.70 -16.54 -16.04
CA VAL A 97 6.98 -17.51 -15.21
C VAL A 97 5.50 -17.59 -15.62
N LEU A 98 4.86 -16.44 -15.82
CA LEU A 98 3.47 -16.37 -16.25
C LEU A 98 3.26 -17.03 -17.62
N HIS A 99 4.11 -16.73 -18.61
CA HIS A 99 4.06 -17.37 -19.92
C HIS A 99 4.25 -18.89 -19.87
N ARG A 100 5.15 -19.36 -18.99
CA ARG A 100 5.33 -20.81 -18.80
C ARG A 100 4.08 -21.47 -18.24
N ILE A 101 3.41 -20.84 -17.26
CA ILE A 101 2.16 -21.36 -16.68
C ILE A 101 1.08 -21.45 -17.77
N GLU A 102 0.93 -20.42 -18.61
CA GLU A 102 0.01 -20.42 -19.75
C GLU A 102 0.31 -21.55 -20.75
N ALA A 103 1.59 -21.73 -21.13
CA ALA A 103 2.00 -22.77 -22.06
C ALA A 103 1.72 -24.19 -21.54
N THR A 104 1.88 -24.45 -20.23
CA THR A 104 1.48 -25.74 -19.63
C THR A 104 -0.02 -26.00 -19.74
N ARG A 105 -0.85 -24.95 -19.70
CA ARG A 105 -2.32 -25.06 -19.77
C ARG A 105 -2.80 -25.32 -21.21
N SER A 106 -2.12 -24.79 -22.22
CA SER A 106 -2.41 -25.08 -23.63
C SER A 106 -1.93 -26.46 -24.08
N GLY A 107 -0.90 -27.02 -23.41
CA GLY A 107 -0.42 -28.38 -23.67
C GLY A 107 -1.37 -29.49 -23.21
N SER A 108 -2.26 -29.23 -22.23
CA SER A 108 -3.21 -30.24 -21.74
C SER A 108 -4.50 -30.34 -22.56
N SER A 109 -4.85 -29.33 -23.36
CA SER A 109 -6.07 -29.36 -24.19
C SER A 109 -5.92 -30.08 -25.53
N SER A 110 -4.70 -30.48 -25.91
CA SER A 110 -4.41 -31.10 -27.21
C SER A 110 -4.35 -32.63 -27.19
N LYS A 111 -4.52 -33.28 -26.03
CA LYS A 111 -4.51 -34.75 -25.91
C LYS A 111 -5.88 -35.44 -25.96
N GLU A 112 -6.98 -34.70 -26.17
CA GLU A 112 -8.35 -35.25 -26.13
C GLU A 112 -9.08 -35.26 -27.49
N LYS A 113 -8.35 -35.41 -28.61
CA LYS A 113 -8.97 -35.73 -29.90
C LYS A 113 -8.19 -36.78 -30.68
N ALA A 114 -8.67 -38.04 -30.59
CA ALA A 114 -8.96 -38.99 -31.68
C ALA A 114 -8.74 -40.46 -31.25
N PRO A 115 -9.37 -41.46 -31.92
CA PRO A 115 -10.68 -41.49 -32.57
C PRO A 115 -11.55 -42.68 -32.11
N SER A 116 -12.82 -42.61 -32.51
CA SER A 116 -13.85 -43.65 -32.43
C SER A 116 -13.39 -45.01 -32.98
N LYS A 117 -13.75 -46.09 -32.28
CA LYS A 117 -14.17 -47.38 -32.84
C LYS A 117 -15.28 -47.95 -31.97
#